data_AF-A0A9X2S2I5-F1
#
_entry.id   AF-A0A9X2S2I5-F1
#
_cell.length_a   1.000
_cell.length_b   1.000
_cell.length_c   1.000
_cell.angle_alpha   90.00
_cell.angle_beta   90.00
_cell.angle_gamma   90.00
#
_symmetry.space_group_name_H-M   'P 1'
#
loop_
_entity.id
_entity.type
_entity.pdbx_description
1 polymer ?
#
loop_
_entity_poly.entity_id
_entity_poly.type
_entity_poly.pdbx_seq_one_letter_code
_entity_poly.pdbx_strand_id
1 'polypeptide(L)'
;MKFDCFYYPVLSNDECVVRCNDGIRSFNFGDKVPTKTLYYNYNSSFVIFQNSKLFIVENEILKEEANIDDLKFPLKIIFNHGTQLTVDKKSDLSSIRLLVPGFFEKEKILGELFFLSEVYTRRIRDAQYSVMNDLTNSVIDVKYLNDEISRATKGLLKQLKVIQEKFITLIDENPTLIDDYLNYMHFDNEEDMLEIGINKYFEEETEQYNEYRKNSLIYNRKPIYPKFKLEHLVSSINKYK
;
A
#
# COMPACT_ATOMS: atom_id res chain seq x y z
N MET A 1 -2.62 -19.73 -4.89
CA MET A 1 -2.21 -18.94 -6.07
C MET A 1 -1.67 -17.61 -5.59
N LYS A 2 -0.53 -17.14 -6.11
CA LYS A 2 0.04 -15.83 -5.77
C LYS A 2 -0.17 -14.89 -6.97
N PHE A 3 -0.60 -13.66 -6.72
CA PHE A 3 -0.90 -12.69 -7.78
C PHE A 3 0.01 -11.46 -7.70
N ASP A 4 0.64 -11.08 -8.81
CA ASP A 4 1.56 -9.94 -8.87
C ASP A 4 0.84 -8.59 -8.77
N CYS A 5 -0.46 -8.56 -9.07
CA CYS A 5 -1.30 -7.39 -8.88
C CYS A 5 -1.59 -7.08 -7.40
N PHE A 6 -1.43 -8.07 -6.52
CA PHE A 6 -1.46 -7.89 -5.08
C PHE A 6 -0.02 -7.72 -4.61
N TYR A 7 0.36 -6.47 -4.44
CA TYR A 7 1.72 -6.08 -4.09
C TYR A 7 1.68 -5.07 -2.96
N TYR A 8 2.83 -4.76 -2.40
CA TYR A 8 3.08 -3.66 -1.48
C TYR A 8 4.37 -2.94 -1.88
N PRO A 9 4.46 -1.61 -1.68
CA PRO A 9 5.66 -0.87 -2.01
C PRO A 9 6.73 -1.08 -0.93
N VAL A 10 7.99 -1.19 -1.37
CA VAL A 10 9.17 -1.17 -0.51
C VAL A 10 10.20 -0.19 -1.06
N LEU A 11 10.99 0.41 -0.17
CA LEU A 11 12.11 1.24 -0.57
C LEU A 11 13.36 0.35 -0.70
N SER A 12 13.88 0.22 -1.92
CA SER A 12 15.12 -0.52 -2.20
C SER A 12 16.36 0.18 -1.64
N ASN A 13 17.48 -0.53 -1.62
CA ASN A 13 18.78 0.02 -1.22
C ASN A 13 19.22 1.20 -2.10
N ASP A 14 18.82 1.21 -3.37
CA ASP A 14 19.09 2.28 -4.33
C ASP A 14 18.07 3.43 -4.24
N GLU A 15 17.32 3.52 -3.13
CA GLU A 15 16.36 4.61 -2.87
C GLU A 15 15.23 4.67 -3.92
N CYS A 16 14.97 3.57 -4.63
CA CYS A 16 13.85 3.40 -5.55
C CYS A 16 12.66 2.71 -4.86
N VAL A 17 11.45 3.18 -5.14
CA VAL A 17 10.21 2.49 -4.74
C VAL A 17 10.01 1.32 -5.69
N VAL A 18 9.91 0.12 -5.13
CA VAL A 18 9.71 -1.14 -5.86
C VAL A 18 8.50 -1.87 -5.32
N ARG A 19 7.75 -2.50 -6.22
CA ARG A 19 6.53 -3.25 -5.89
C ARG A 19 6.90 -4.69 -5.59
N CYS A 20 6.65 -5.13 -4.37
CA CYS A 20 6.97 -6.46 -3.86
C CYS A 20 5.69 -7.25 -3.60
N ASN A 21 5.71 -8.56 -3.76
CA ASN A 21 4.63 -9.44 -3.29
C ASN A 21 5.13 -10.54 -2.34
N ASP A 22 6.41 -10.51 -1.95
CA ASP A 22 6.98 -11.52 -1.06
C ASP A 22 6.36 -11.46 0.34
N GLY A 23 6.08 -12.64 0.89
CA GLY A 23 5.34 -12.77 2.15
C GLY A 23 3.82 -12.58 2.03
N ILE A 24 3.26 -12.15 0.89
CA ILE A 24 1.81 -12.22 0.65
C ILE A 24 1.40 -13.68 0.47
N ARG A 25 0.39 -14.12 1.23
CA ARG A 25 -0.11 -15.50 1.22
C ARG A 25 -0.65 -15.90 -0.15
N SER A 26 -0.64 -17.20 -0.42
CA SER A 26 -1.38 -17.75 -1.54
C SER A 26 -2.89 -17.71 -1.31
N PHE A 27 -3.64 -17.39 -2.36
CA PHE A 27 -5.10 -17.38 -2.39
C PHE A 27 -5.66 -18.61 -3.09
N ASN A 28 -6.75 -19.15 -2.57
CA ASN A 28 -7.55 -20.21 -3.16
C ASN A 28 -8.89 -19.66 -3.64
N PHE A 29 -9.58 -20.42 -4.50
CA PHE A 29 -10.95 -20.09 -4.87
C PHE A 29 -11.84 -20.11 -3.63
N GLY A 30 -12.68 -19.09 -3.48
CA GLY A 30 -13.48 -18.82 -2.29
C GLY A 30 -12.84 -17.84 -1.31
N ASP A 31 -11.54 -17.53 -1.44
CA ASP A 31 -10.88 -16.57 -0.54
C ASP A 31 -11.25 -15.13 -0.86
N LYS A 32 -11.30 -14.31 0.20
CA LYS A 32 -11.31 -12.85 0.06
C LYS A 32 -9.92 -12.35 -0.34
N VAL A 33 -9.88 -11.52 -1.38
CA VAL A 33 -8.66 -10.91 -1.92
C VAL A 33 -8.63 -9.40 -1.65
N PRO A 34 -7.45 -8.75 -1.69
CA PRO A 34 -7.37 -7.32 -1.47
C PRO A 34 -7.90 -6.56 -2.69
N THR A 35 -9.07 -5.93 -2.56
CA THR A 35 -9.72 -5.12 -3.61
C THR A 35 -9.39 -3.63 -3.49
N LYS A 36 -9.04 -3.17 -2.29
CA LYS A 36 -8.69 -1.78 -1.98
C LYS A 36 -7.56 -1.74 -0.96
N THR A 37 -6.55 -0.92 -1.20
CA THR A 37 -5.43 -0.61 -0.29
C THR A 37 -5.12 0.87 -0.31
N LEU A 38 -4.18 1.36 0.51
CA LEU A 38 -3.76 2.77 0.47
C LEU A 38 -3.21 3.26 -0.88
N TYR A 39 -2.89 2.36 -1.82
CA TYR A 39 -2.27 2.73 -3.11
C TYR A 39 -2.99 2.14 -4.31
N TYR A 40 -4.07 1.38 -4.12
CA TYR A 40 -4.94 1.01 -5.25
C TYR A 40 -6.39 0.81 -4.83
N ASN A 41 -7.30 1.04 -5.77
CA ASN A 41 -8.71 0.69 -5.69
C ASN A 41 -9.12 -0.08 -6.97
N TYR A 42 -9.38 -1.38 -6.83
CA TYR A 42 -9.82 -2.25 -7.92
C TYR A 42 -11.34 -2.36 -8.03
N ASN A 43 -12.10 -1.83 -7.06
CA ASN A 43 -13.53 -2.08 -6.85
C ASN A 43 -13.82 -3.54 -6.45
N SER A 44 -15.09 -3.84 -6.15
CA SER A 44 -15.53 -5.15 -5.66
C SER A 44 -15.45 -6.28 -6.69
N SER A 45 -15.44 -5.95 -7.99
CA SER A 45 -15.40 -6.93 -9.07
C SER A 45 -14.45 -6.51 -10.19
N PHE A 46 -13.57 -7.44 -10.60
CA PHE A 46 -12.57 -7.25 -11.65
C PHE A 46 -12.03 -8.61 -12.12
N VAL A 47 -11.23 -8.60 -13.18
CA VAL A 47 -10.54 -9.79 -13.69
C VAL A 47 -9.04 -9.61 -13.54
N ILE A 48 -8.34 -10.61 -13.01
CA ILE A 48 -6.88 -10.63 -12.95
C ILE A 48 -6.35 -11.33 -14.18
N PHE A 49 -5.43 -10.70 -14.91
CA PHE A 49 -4.68 -11.36 -15.98
C PHE A 49 -3.26 -11.66 -15.52
N GLN A 50 -2.92 -12.94 -15.41
CA GLN A 50 -1.58 -13.38 -15.01
C GLN A 50 -1.21 -14.71 -15.67
N ASN A 51 0.03 -14.82 -16.15
CA ASN A 51 0.54 -16.04 -16.80
C ASN A 51 -0.37 -16.56 -17.91
N SER A 52 -0.90 -15.66 -18.74
CA SER A 52 -1.84 -15.96 -19.83
C SER A 52 -3.17 -16.58 -19.38
N LYS A 53 -3.51 -16.47 -18.09
CA LYS A 53 -4.77 -16.93 -17.50
C LYS A 53 -5.56 -15.74 -16.97
N LEU A 54 -6.88 -15.91 -16.90
CA LEU A 54 -7.83 -14.92 -16.39
C LEU A 54 -8.50 -15.47 -15.14
N PHE A 55 -8.55 -14.68 -14.09
CA PHE A 55 -9.18 -15.06 -12.82
C PHE A 55 -10.25 -14.04 -12.45
N ILE A 56 -11.45 -14.51 -12.15
CA ILE A 56 -12.59 -13.64 -11.82
C ILE A 56 -12.58 -13.36 -10.32
N VAL A 57 -12.66 -12.08 -9.97
CA VAL A 57 -12.95 -11.61 -8.61
C VAL A 57 -14.33 -10.96 -8.64
N GLU A 58 -15.24 -11.43 -7.80
CA GLU A 58 -16.58 -10.87 -7.65
C GLU A 58 -16.94 -10.72 -6.19
N ASN A 59 -17.43 -9.54 -5.81
CA ASN A 59 -17.75 -9.20 -4.43
C ASN A 59 -16.58 -9.51 -3.50
N GLU A 60 -15.36 -9.12 -3.91
CA GLU A 60 -14.10 -9.33 -3.19
C GLU A 60 -13.63 -10.78 -3.07
N ILE A 61 -14.33 -11.74 -3.68
CA ILE A 61 -14.04 -13.16 -3.59
C ILE A 61 -13.41 -13.64 -4.90
N LEU A 62 -12.28 -14.35 -4.80
CA LEU A 62 -11.68 -15.04 -5.93
C LEU A 62 -12.54 -16.25 -6.32
N LYS A 63 -13.21 -16.20 -7.48
CA LYS A 63 -14.23 -17.17 -7.88
C LYS A 63 -13.63 -18.36 -8.62
N GLU A 64 -13.13 -18.11 -9.82
CA GLU A 64 -12.72 -19.15 -10.76
C GLU A 64 -11.72 -18.62 -11.79
N GLU A 65 -11.04 -19.56 -12.46
CA GLU A 65 -10.30 -19.30 -13.69
C GLU A 65 -11.29 -19.30 -14.86
N ALA A 66 -11.26 -18.27 -15.69
CA ALA A 66 -12.19 -18.07 -16.79
C ALA A 66 -11.49 -18.12 -18.15
N ASN A 67 -12.20 -18.58 -19.18
CA ASN A 67 -11.74 -18.39 -20.56
C ASN A 67 -12.13 -17.01 -21.07
N ILE A 68 -11.40 -16.53 -22.07
CA ILE A 68 -11.69 -15.26 -22.74
C ILE A 68 -13.12 -15.25 -23.31
N ASP A 69 -13.65 -16.40 -23.71
CA ASP A 69 -14.98 -16.56 -24.30
C ASP A 69 -16.12 -16.34 -23.29
N ASP A 70 -15.84 -16.53 -22.00
CA ASP A 70 -16.83 -16.44 -20.92
C ASP A 70 -16.95 -15.00 -20.36
N LEU A 71 -16.05 -14.11 -20.77
CA LEU A 71 -15.98 -12.74 -20.28
C LEU A 71 -17.04 -11.82 -20.92
N LYS A 72 -17.71 -11.03 -20.07
CA LYS A 72 -18.67 -9.99 -20.48
C LYS A 72 -17.99 -8.63 -20.45
N PHE A 73 -18.15 -7.85 -21.52
CA PHE A 73 -17.54 -6.51 -21.67
C PHE A 73 -18.61 -5.40 -21.56
N PRO A 74 -18.26 -4.17 -21.11
CA PRO A 74 -16.92 -3.72 -20.70
C PRO A 74 -16.49 -4.35 -19.37
N LEU A 75 -15.20 -4.63 -19.20
CA LEU A 75 -14.67 -5.20 -17.98
C LEU A 75 -13.32 -4.63 -17.58
N LYS A 76 -13.09 -4.59 -16.27
CA LYS A 76 -11.85 -4.10 -15.68
C LYS A 76 -10.85 -5.25 -15.53
N ILE A 77 -9.72 -5.15 -16.21
CA ILE A 77 -8.62 -6.11 -16.09
C ILE A 77 -7.49 -5.48 -15.29
N ILE A 78 -7.01 -6.23 -14.31
CA ILE A 78 -5.85 -5.91 -13.49
C ILE A 78 -4.71 -6.81 -13.94
N PHE A 79 -3.62 -6.17 -14.33
CA PHE A 79 -2.37 -6.81 -14.76
C PHE A 79 -1.34 -6.75 -13.63
N ASN A 80 -0.14 -7.27 -13.93
CA ASN A 80 1.04 -7.22 -13.07
C ASN A 80 1.16 -5.88 -12.35
N HIS A 81 1.53 -5.94 -11.06
CA HIS A 81 1.78 -4.74 -10.26
C HIS A 81 0.62 -3.72 -10.26
N GLY A 82 -0.61 -4.18 -10.48
CA GLY A 82 -1.82 -3.39 -10.30
C GLY A 82 -2.18 -2.45 -11.44
N THR A 83 -1.55 -2.59 -12.61
CA THR A 83 -1.93 -1.84 -13.81
C THR A 83 -3.39 -2.16 -14.14
N GLN A 84 -4.24 -1.12 -14.19
CA GLN A 84 -5.68 -1.27 -14.41
C GLN A 84 -6.02 -0.79 -15.81
N LEU A 85 -6.78 -1.59 -16.57
CA LEU A 85 -7.35 -1.20 -17.85
C LEU A 85 -8.82 -1.64 -17.93
N THR A 86 -9.61 -0.84 -18.61
CA THR A 86 -11.00 -1.15 -18.95
C THR A 86 -10.98 -1.60 -20.39
N VAL A 87 -11.48 -2.80 -20.63
CA VAL A 87 -11.56 -3.40 -21.94
C VAL A 87 -13.01 -3.35 -22.37
N ASP A 88 -13.29 -2.64 -23.46
CA ASP A 88 -14.66 -2.43 -23.93
C ASP A 88 -15.16 -3.57 -24.81
N LYS A 89 -14.26 -4.24 -25.53
CA LYS A 89 -14.59 -5.32 -26.46
C LYS A 89 -13.56 -6.43 -26.41
N LYS A 90 -14.01 -7.66 -26.71
CA LYS A 90 -13.16 -8.85 -26.79
C LYS A 90 -11.96 -8.70 -27.74
N SER A 91 -12.14 -7.99 -28.87
CA SER A 91 -11.06 -7.73 -29.84
C SER A 91 -9.85 -7.05 -29.22
N ASP A 92 -10.10 -6.21 -28.22
CA ASP A 92 -9.09 -5.32 -27.68
C ASP A 92 -8.11 -6.09 -26.80
N LEU A 93 -8.51 -7.24 -26.25
CA LEU A 93 -7.64 -8.17 -25.50
C LEU A 93 -6.40 -8.57 -26.29
N SER A 94 -6.55 -8.84 -27.59
CA SER A 94 -5.44 -9.20 -28.49
C SER A 94 -4.48 -8.03 -28.74
N SER A 95 -4.96 -6.81 -28.53
CA SER A 95 -4.27 -5.55 -28.79
C SER A 95 -3.79 -4.86 -27.52
N ILE A 96 -4.02 -5.43 -26.33
CA ILE A 96 -3.45 -4.94 -25.07
C ILE A 96 -1.94 -5.14 -25.14
N ARG A 97 -1.27 -4.20 -25.79
CA ARG A 97 0.16 -4.02 -25.64
C ARG A 97 0.36 -3.67 -24.17
N LEU A 98 1.13 -4.47 -23.45
CA LEU A 98 1.60 -4.21 -22.08
C LEU A 98 2.40 -2.88 -21.93
N LEU A 99 2.42 -2.05 -22.97
CA LEU A 99 3.09 -0.76 -23.07
C LEU A 99 2.14 0.43 -22.86
N VAL A 100 0.81 0.23 -22.85
CA VAL A 100 -0.13 1.31 -22.55
C VAL A 100 -0.04 1.62 -21.05
N PRO A 101 0.21 2.88 -20.64
CA PRO A 101 0.16 3.25 -19.24
C PRO A 101 -1.22 2.94 -18.67
N GLY A 102 -1.26 2.25 -17.53
CA GLY A 102 -2.51 1.94 -16.84
C GLY A 102 -3.25 3.19 -16.39
N PHE A 103 -4.49 3.00 -15.94
CA PHE A 103 -5.21 4.06 -15.26
C PHE A 103 -4.64 4.32 -13.85
N PHE A 104 -4.71 5.59 -13.46
CA PHE A 104 -4.40 6.10 -12.12
C PHE A 104 -2.95 5.90 -11.65
N GLU A 105 -1.97 5.80 -12.57
CA GLU A 105 -0.59 5.49 -12.19
C GLU A 105 0.02 6.55 -11.25
N LYS A 106 -0.28 7.85 -11.43
CA LYS A 106 0.27 8.90 -10.55
C LYS A 106 -0.35 8.83 -9.16
N GLU A 107 -1.64 8.56 -9.08
CA GLU A 107 -2.42 8.39 -7.85
C GLU A 107 -1.92 7.17 -7.07
N LYS A 108 -1.61 6.07 -7.77
CA LYS A 108 -0.96 4.90 -7.16
C LYS A 108 0.41 5.26 -6.59
N ILE A 109 1.26 5.97 -7.34
CA ILE A 109 2.58 6.39 -6.86
C ILE A 109 2.42 7.27 -5.61
N LEU A 110 1.46 8.20 -5.60
CA LEU A 110 1.18 9.02 -4.41
C LEU A 110 0.78 8.13 -3.22
N GLY A 111 -0.14 7.18 -3.45
CA GLY A 111 -0.55 6.22 -2.43
C GLY A 111 0.59 5.35 -1.92
N GLU A 112 1.52 4.94 -2.79
CA GLU A 112 2.70 4.14 -2.43
C GLU A 112 3.62 4.94 -1.50
N LEU A 113 3.88 6.20 -1.83
CA LEU A 113 4.66 7.11 -0.99
C LEU A 113 3.95 7.39 0.34
N PHE A 114 2.63 7.57 0.31
CA PHE A 114 1.83 7.74 1.52
C PHE A 114 1.91 6.52 2.43
N PHE A 115 1.71 5.30 1.89
CA PHE A 115 1.87 4.06 2.63
C PHE A 115 3.28 3.94 3.24
N LEU A 116 4.33 4.18 2.44
CA LEU A 116 5.71 4.11 2.92
C LEU A 116 5.96 5.12 4.05
N SER A 117 5.44 6.35 3.95
CA SER A 117 5.60 7.36 4.99
C SER A 117 5.00 6.91 6.33
N GLU A 118 3.84 6.25 6.32
CA GLU A 118 3.20 5.72 7.53
C GLU A 118 3.98 4.53 8.10
N VAL A 119 4.47 3.62 7.24
CA VAL A 119 5.29 2.47 7.65
C VAL A 119 6.58 2.94 8.33
N TYR A 120 7.32 3.87 7.70
CA TYR A 120 8.58 4.36 8.27
C TYR A 120 8.36 5.19 9.54
N THR A 121 7.31 6.00 9.59
CA THR A 121 6.94 6.74 10.82
C THR A 121 6.63 5.80 11.97
N ARG A 122 5.96 4.67 11.69
CA ARG A 122 5.71 3.63 12.69
C ARG A 122 7.02 2.96 13.14
N ARG A 123 7.85 2.51 12.21
CA ARG A 123 9.14 1.86 12.52
C ARG A 123 10.06 2.74 13.37
N ILE A 124 10.12 4.04 13.10
CA ILE A 124 10.88 5.00 13.91
C ILE A 124 10.36 5.01 15.35
N ARG A 125 9.03 5.06 15.51
CA ARG A 125 8.38 5.08 16.83
C ARG A 125 8.62 3.78 17.60
N ASP A 126 8.54 2.64 16.93
CA ASP A 126 8.77 1.34 17.54
C ASP A 126 10.24 1.19 17.97
N ALA A 127 11.19 1.67 17.16
CA ALA A 127 12.60 1.73 17.53
C ALA A 127 12.83 2.63 18.75
N GLN A 128 12.17 3.80 18.82
CA GLN A 128 12.21 4.69 19.99
C GLN A 128 11.69 3.98 21.25
N TYR A 129 10.51 3.35 21.17
CA TYR A 129 9.92 2.65 22.31
C TYR A 129 10.75 1.44 22.75
N SER A 130 11.36 0.70 21.83
CA SER A 130 12.25 -0.41 22.17
C SER A 130 13.42 0.08 23.00
N VAL A 131 14.15 1.10 22.52
CA VAL A 131 15.29 1.68 23.25
C VAL A 131 14.86 2.23 24.60
N MET A 132 13.73 2.94 24.66
CA MET A 132 13.20 3.44 25.92
C MET A 132 12.90 2.30 26.88
N ASN A 133 12.20 1.24 26.46
CA ASN A 133 11.84 0.12 27.30
C ASN A 133 13.08 -0.63 27.85
N ASP A 134 14.08 -0.86 27.00
CA ASP A 134 15.33 -1.53 27.39
C ASP A 134 16.14 -0.71 28.40
N LEU A 135 16.08 0.62 28.28
CA LEU A 135 16.85 1.54 29.12
C LEU A 135 16.07 2.11 30.31
N THR A 136 14.74 1.88 30.39
CA THR A 136 13.86 2.41 31.45
C THR A 136 14.32 2.00 32.85
N ASN A 137 14.97 0.84 32.99
CA ASN A 137 15.47 0.34 34.27
C ASN A 137 16.99 0.50 34.45
N SER A 138 17.69 1.05 33.45
CA SER A 138 19.16 0.91 33.33
C SER A 138 19.91 2.24 33.27
N VAL A 139 19.26 3.35 32.89
CA VAL A 139 19.95 4.62 32.59
C VAL A 139 19.27 5.82 33.27
N ILE A 140 20.03 6.54 34.11
CA ILE A 140 19.65 7.84 34.69
C ILE A 140 20.06 9.01 33.75
N ASP A 141 20.99 8.76 32.84
CA ASP A 141 21.53 9.76 31.89
C ASP A 141 20.68 9.92 30.62
N VAL A 142 19.95 11.03 30.55
CA VAL A 142 19.15 11.45 29.41
C VAL A 142 19.98 11.59 28.13
N LYS A 143 21.26 11.97 28.23
CA LYS A 143 22.14 12.13 27.06
C LYS A 143 22.42 10.78 26.40
N TYR A 144 22.77 9.78 27.19
CA TYR A 144 23.00 8.42 26.69
C TYR A 144 21.73 7.85 26.04
N LEU A 145 20.56 8.01 26.68
CA LEU A 145 19.28 7.59 26.09
C LEU A 145 19.02 8.23 24.72
N ASN A 146 19.26 9.54 24.60
CA ASN A 146 19.09 10.26 23.33
C ASN A 146 20.08 9.78 22.25
N ASP A 147 21.32 9.48 22.62
CA ASP A 147 22.33 8.97 21.70
C ASP A 147 21.95 7.57 21.16
N GLU A 148 21.42 6.69 22.02
CA GLU A 148 20.93 5.36 21.62
C GLU A 148 19.69 5.45 20.71
N ILE A 149 18.72 6.30 21.06
CA ILE A 149 17.56 6.56 20.20
C ILE A 149 18.00 7.10 18.83
N SER A 150 18.94 8.05 18.81
CA SER A 150 19.47 8.60 17.57
C SER A 150 20.12 7.52 16.71
N ARG A 151 20.93 6.64 17.32
CA ARG A 151 21.58 5.54 16.63
C ARG A 151 20.57 4.54 16.04
N ALA A 152 19.55 4.17 16.81
CA ALA A 152 18.52 3.23 16.39
C ALA A 152 17.62 3.78 15.26
N THR A 153 17.39 5.09 15.21
CA THR A 153 16.47 5.72 14.25
C THR A 153 17.14 6.35 13.03
N LYS A 154 18.46 6.57 13.05
CA LYS A 154 19.21 7.29 11.99
C LYS A 154 18.94 6.78 10.57
N GLY A 155 18.98 5.46 10.38
CA GLY A 155 18.76 4.85 9.05
C GLY A 155 17.32 5.05 8.57
N LEU A 156 16.34 4.83 9.45
CA LEU A 156 14.92 4.98 9.16
C LEU A 156 14.57 6.44 8.85
N LEU A 157 15.16 7.40 9.57
CA LEU A 157 14.98 8.83 9.31
C LEU A 157 15.53 9.24 7.94
N LYS A 158 16.69 8.70 7.54
CA LYS A 158 17.24 8.93 6.19
C LYS A 158 16.26 8.43 5.12
N GLN A 159 15.73 7.21 5.29
CA GLN A 159 14.77 6.63 4.34
C GLN A 159 13.46 7.41 4.29
N LEU A 160 12.93 7.84 5.44
CA LEU A 160 11.73 8.69 5.50
C LEU A 160 11.94 10.01 4.75
N LYS A 161 13.12 10.63 4.87
CA LYS A 161 13.45 11.86 4.16
C LYS A 161 13.43 11.68 2.63
N VAL A 162 14.01 10.58 2.13
CA VAL A 162 13.96 10.24 0.70
C VAL A 162 12.51 10.10 0.20
N ILE A 163 11.65 9.46 0.99
CA ILE A 163 10.23 9.31 0.65
C ILE A 163 9.53 10.67 0.60
N GLN A 164 9.80 11.54 1.58
CA GLN A 164 9.24 12.90 1.62
C GLN A 164 9.71 13.76 0.44
N GLU A 165 10.99 13.67 0.05
CA GLU A 165 11.51 14.37 -1.13
C GLU A 165 10.80 13.92 -2.41
N LYS A 166 10.64 12.61 -2.62
CA LYS A 166 9.87 12.08 -3.77
C LYS A 166 8.41 12.53 -3.75
N PHE A 167 7.79 12.59 -2.57
CA PHE A 167 6.41 13.04 -2.40
C PHE A 167 6.27 14.53 -2.78
N ILE A 168 7.20 15.37 -2.35
CA ILE A 168 7.25 16.79 -2.72
C ILE A 168 7.39 16.94 -4.23
N THR A 169 8.38 16.28 -4.84
CA THR A 169 8.61 16.36 -6.28
C THR A 169 7.36 15.95 -7.07
N LEU A 170 6.70 14.86 -6.67
CA LEU A 170 5.51 14.37 -7.35
C LEU A 170 4.34 15.37 -7.30
N ILE A 171 4.12 16.02 -6.16
CA ILE A 171 3.03 17.00 -5.99
C ILE A 171 3.37 18.31 -6.67
N ASP A 172 4.61 18.76 -6.60
CA ASP A 172 5.05 19.99 -7.27
C ASP A 172 4.94 19.85 -8.81
N GLU A 173 5.17 18.64 -9.35
CA GLU A 173 4.93 18.31 -10.76
C GLU A 173 3.44 18.13 -11.11
N ASN A 174 2.57 17.84 -10.14
CA ASN A 174 1.15 17.50 -10.34
C ASN A 174 0.25 18.15 -9.27
N PRO A 175 -0.09 19.45 -9.42
CA PRO A 175 -0.75 20.22 -8.35
C PRO A 175 -2.13 19.68 -7.92
N THR A 176 -2.87 19.00 -8.80
CA THR A 176 -4.20 18.44 -8.50
C THR A 176 -4.15 17.02 -7.93
N LEU A 177 -2.97 16.40 -7.84
CA LEU A 177 -2.84 14.96 -7.63
C LEU A 177 -3.41 14.48 -6.28
N ILE A 178 -3.41 15.34 -5.26
CA ILE A 178 -4.01 15.00 -3.96
C ILE A 178 -5.51 14.79 -4.12
N ASP A 179 -6.21 15.71 -4.79
CA ASP A 179 -7.65 15.62 -5.01
C ASP A 179 -7.97 14.45 -5.95
N ASP A 180 -7.16 14.26 -6.99
CA ASP A 180 -7.29 13.14 -7.93
C ASP A 180 -7.14 11.78 -7.21
N TYR A 181 -6.16 11.66 -6.30
CA TYR A 181 -5.97 10.49 -5.46
C TYR A 181 -7.14 10.25 -4.51
N LEU A 182 -7.65 11.30 -3.84
CA LEU A 182 -8.81 11.17 -2.96
C LEU A 182 -10.06 10.71 -3.73
N ASN A 183 -10.24 11.22 -4.95
CA ASN A 183 -11.33 10.80 -5.84
C ASN A 183 -11.16 9.35 -6.31
N TYR A 184 -9.95 8.97 -6.73
CA TYR A 184 -9.61 7.61 -7.15
C TYR A 184 -9.84 6.58 -6.02
N MET A 185 -9.36 6.91 -4.82
CA MET A 185 -9.48 6.02 -3.68
C MET A 185 -10.91 5.90 -3.18
N HIS A 186 -11.75 6.92 -3.38
CA HIS A 186 -13.15 6.93 -2.95
C HIS A 186 -13.26 6.45 -1.49
N PHE A 187 -12.60 7.16 -0.57
CA PHE A 187 -12.60 6.79 0.84
C PHE A 187 -14.00 6.95 1.44
N ASP A 188 -14.43 5.96 2.23
CA ASP A 188 -15.67 6.08 2.98
C ASP A 188 -15.52 7.08 4.14
N ASN A 189 -16.64 7.64 4.61
CA ASN A 189 -16.65 8.57 5.73
C ASN A 189 -16.02 7.96 7.00
N GLU A 190 -16.19 6.64 7.18
CA GLU A 190 -15.60 5.88 8.28
C GLU A 190 -14.81 4.68 7.75
N GLU A 191 -13.62 4.94 7.21
CA GLU A 191 -12.70 3.89 6.72
C GLU A 191 -11.43 3.84 7.58
N ASP A 192 -11.04 2.66 8.06
CA ASP A 192 -9.85 2.45 8.88
C ASP A 192 -8.65 2.02 8.01
N MET A 193 -7.51 2.72 8.13
CA MET A 193 -6.25 2.32 7.51
C MET A 193 -5.83 0.88 7.83
N LEU A 194 -6.22 0.32 8.98
CA LEU A 194 -5.97 -1.09 9.30
C LEU A 194 -6.75 -2.02 8.36
N GLU A 195 -8.00 -1.68 8.03
CA GLU A 195 -8.87 -2.51 7.19
C GLU A 195 -8.49 -2.46 5.72
N ILE A 196 -8.02 -1.32 5.23
CA ILE A 196 -7.42 -1.18 3.89
C ILE A 196 -5.92 -1.48 3.89
N GLY A 197 -5.40 -2.05 4.99
CA GLY A 197 -4.02 -2.47 5.10
C GLY A 197 -3.78 -3.78 4.35
N ILE A 198 -2.72 -3.82 3.55
CA ILE A 198 -2.28 -5.06 2.87
C ILE A 198 -1.75 -6.12 3.86
N ASN A 199 -1.33 -5.70 5.07
CA ASN A 199 -0.68 -6.54 6.07
C ASN A 199 -1.50 -7.79 6.48
N LYS A 200 -2.84 -7.71 6.47
CA LYS A 200 -3.70 -8.86 6.82
C LYS A 200 -3.65 -10.02 5.81
N TYR A 201 -3.10 -9.77 4.63
CA TYR A 201 -2.95 -10.74 3.56
C TYR A 201 -1.55 -11.37 3.51
N PHE A 202 -0.66 -11.04 4.46
CA PHE A 202 0.63 -11.71 4.58
C PHE A 202 0.48 -13.11 5.21
N GLU A 203 1.47 -13.97 4.97
CA GLU A 203 1.57 -15.28 5.61
C GLU A 203 1.65 -15.15 7.13
N GLU A 204 1.08 -16.13 7.84
CA GLU A 204 1.16 -16.20 9.29
C GLU A 204 2.64 -16.25 9.73
N GLU A 205 2.94 -15.72 10.92
CA GLU A 205 4.30 -15.58 11.46
C GLU A 205 5.22 -14.55 10.79
N THR A 206 4.81 -13.92 9.69
CA THR A 206 5.56 -12.78 9.12
C THR A 206 5.50 -11.54 10.03
N GLU A 207 6.51 -10.66 9.95
CA GLU A 207 6.54 -9.40 10.68
C GLU A 207 5.27 -8.56 10.40
N GLN A 208 4.87 -8.49 9.12
CA GLN A 208 3.72 -7.73 8.65
C GLN A 208 2.39 -8.28 9.19
N TYR A 209 2.21 -9.60 9.16
CA TYR A 209 1.02 -10.23 9.73
C TYR A 209 0.97 -10.05 11.26
N ASN A 210 2.11 -10.21 11.93
CA ASN A 210 2.22 -9.99 13.37
C ASN A 210 1.91 -8.53 13.76
N GLU A 211 2.34 -7.55 12.95
CA GLU A 211 1.93 -6.16 13.12
C GLU A 211 0.42 -5.97 12.97
N TYR A 212 -0.18 -6.55 11.93
CA TYR A 212 -1.64 -6.48 11.75
C TYR A 212 -2.36 -7.05 12.97
N ARG A 213 -1.93 -8.21 13.45
CA ARG A 213 -2.50 -8.86 14.65
C ARG A 213 -2.33 -8.01 15.91
N LYS A 214 -1.16 -7.42 16.14
CA LYS A 214 -0.95 -6.52 17.29
C LYS A 214 -1.86 -5.30 17.20
N ASN A 215 -1.92 -4.67 16.03
CA ASN A 215 -2.71 -3.47 15.81
C ASN A 215 -4.20 -3.75 15.91
N SER A 216 -4.71 -4.87 15.38
CA SER A 216 -6.14 -5.23 15.51
C SER A 216 -6.56 -5.42 16.97
N LEU A 217 -5.66 -5.93 17.82
CA LEU A 217 -5.91 -6.07 19.26
C LEU A 217 -5.92 -4.72 20.00
N ILE A 218 -5.08 -3.76 19.56
CA ILE A 218 -4.92 -2.44 20.19
C ILE A 218 -5.99 -1.44 19.71
N TYR A 219 -6.31 -1.46 18.41
CA TYR A 219 -7.10 -0.43 17.72
C TYR A 219 -8.61 -0.69 17.64
N ASN A 220 -9.14 -1.67 18.37
CA ASN A 220 -10.60 -1.87 18.58
C ASN A 220 -11.32 -0.68 19.27
N ARG A 221 -10.71 0.51 19.37
CA ARG A 221 -11.22 1.64 20.13
C ARG A 221 -11.41 2.94 19.35
N LYS A 222 -10.68 3.20 18.24
CA LYS A 222 -10.89 4.39 17.38
C LYS A 222 -10.37 4.16 15.94
N PRO A 223 -11.18 4.41 14.90
CA PRO A 223 -10.75 4.31 13.51
C PRO A 223 -9.70 5.36 13.16
N ILE A 224 -8.73 5.00 12.32
CA ILE A 224 -7.74 5.94 11.78
C ILE A 224 -8.10 6.27 10.33
N TYR A 225 -8.54 7.51 10.11
CA TYR A 225 -9.03 7.95 8.80
C TYR A 225 -7.89 8.30 7.83
N PRO A 226 -7.82 7.68 6.64
CA PRO A 226 -6.78 7.92 5.63
C PRO A 226 -6.70 9.38 5.19
N LYS A 227 -7.84 10.04 4.97
CA LYS A 227 -7.90 11.43 4.52
C LYS A 227 -7.24 12.39 5.50
N PHE A 228 -7.58 12.28 6.78
CA PHE A 228 -6.99 13.10 7.84
C PHE A 228 -5.47 12.88 7.93
N LYS A 229 -5.02 11.64 7.77
CA LYS A 229 -3.59 11.29 7.77
C LYS A 229 -2.83 11.88 6.59
N LEU A 230 -3.42 11.85 5.40
CA LEU A 230 -2.84 12.46 4.21
C LEU A 230 -2.74 13.98 4.37
N GLU A 231 -3.81 14.64 4.82
CA GLU A 231 -3.80 16.09 5.10
C GLU A 231 -2.72 16.45 6.14
N HIS A 232 -2.60 15.65 7.20
CA HIS A 232 -1.55 15.82 8.19
C HIS A 232 -0.15 15.67 7.56
N LEU A 233 0.09 14.64 6.74
CA LEU A 233 1.36 14.44 6.04
C LEU A 233 1.71 15.65 5.18
N VAL A 234 0.79 16.11 4.33
CA VAL A 234 0.97 17.28 3.48
C VAL A 234 1.29 18.53 4.30
N SER A 235 0.54 18.76 5.38
CA SER A 235 0.78 19.89 6.28
C SER A 235 2.14 19.82 6.97
N SER A 236 2.59 18.62 7.35
CA SER A 236 3.87 18.41 8.01
C SER A 236 5.02 18.71 7.07
N ILE A 237 4.94 18.23 5.82
CA ILE A 237 5.95 18.47 4.80
C ILE A 237 6.05 19.96 4.47
N ASN A 238 4.91 20.64 4.32
CA ASN A 238 4.87 22.08 4.02
C ASN A 238 5.42 22.95 5.15
N LYS A 239 5.33 22.53 6.42
CA LYS A 239 5.90 23.28 7.56
C LYS A 239 7.43 23.27 7.58
N TYR A 240 8.06 22.34 6.87
CA TYR A 240 9.51 22.18 6.81
C TYR A 240 10.10 22.47 5.41
N LYS A 241 9.29 23.01 4.48
CA LYS A 241 9.77 23.72 3.26
C LYS A 241 10.30 25.10 3.65
#